data_AF-A0A8H5YV70-F1
#
_entry.id   AF-A0A8H5YV70-F1
#
_cell.length_a   1.000
_cell.length_b   1.000
_cell.length_c   1.000
_cell.angle_alpha   90.00
_cell.angle_beta   90.00
_cell.angle_gamma   90.00
#
_symmetry.space_group_name_H-M   'P 1'
#
loop_
_entity.id
_entity.type
_entity.pdbx_description
1 polymer ?
#
loop_
_entity_poly.entity_id
_entity_poly.type
_entity_poly.pdbx_seq_one_letter_code
_entity_poly.pdbx_strand_id
1 'polypeptide(L)'
;MASRSPPALFPMRDKPRLLQIRPLPPCKDEGFKSSCQSGVVRWLLSPDWRTRRSQILSSDWITLRRLHRGLSQWGPCGWDLTEHGQAELMQAMFAYHYPMIPAQLSQGKLKKTVDIILQERGCSLETLLEDQVFESFPLVQYDRLEEYAAEDRGLSMPGLILAILLITTPPCDHITCTQTKRLYLTMIAFLPILQSQLIRHNGIIRIQALVAIYEYGHGLYEKSHLSLNSAICMASRIELDFSRLEHSLWWRLCLMLLDCMLVLTNLDRDPGWLPLICTSESIMVRDVVYYLPMLRTPEGASRPGEVIENIVSMGQAVSISGAALLHIHNLRRSPQSARQGFDAVGHQIITAINDFVHEPAADVYYCSILASCSLELRAQISQSCQPGQILGPDQWMVGHASRKMAWIFIKDAFSPRTPTESLLSLMPSMHSLYLIANDLDGVTTVEEIASLMPYI
;
A
#
# COMPACT_ATOMS: atom_id res chain seq x y z
N MET A 1 -38.07 -5.14 -37.60
CA MET A 1 -37.77 -4.16 -36.54
C MET A 1 -38.49 -4.59 -35.29
N ALA A 2 -37.78 -5.20 -34.34
CA ALA A 2 -38.35 -5.65 -33.06
C ALA A 2 -37.54 -4.99 -31.95
N SER A 3 -38.18 -4.10 -31.18
CA SER A 3 -37.62 -3.44 -30.01
C SER A 3 -37.45 -4.45 -28.88
N ARG A 4 -36.22 -4.66 -28.44
CA ARG A 4 -35.92 -5.41 -27.21
C ARG A 4 -35.84 -4.42 -26.05
N SER A 5 -36.80 -4.52 -25.14
CA SER A 5 -36.78 -3.87 -23.82
C SER A 5 -35.64 -4.43 -22.97
N PRO A 6 -34.98 -3.62 -22.12
CA PRO A 6 -33.99 -4.12 -21.18
C PRO A 6 -34.66 -4.91 -20.03
N PRO A 7 -33.96 -5.90 -19.44
CA PRO A 7 -34.51 -6.72 -18.36
C PRO A 7 -34.61 -5.92 -17.05
N ALA A 8 -35.67 -6.20 -16.30
CA ALA A 8 -35.99 -5.59 -15.01
C ALA A 8 -34.97 -5.96 -13.93
N LEU A 9 -34.58 -4.95 -13.13
CA LEU A 9 -33.72 -5.07 -11.96
C LEU A 9 -34.46 -5.80 -10.82
N PHE A 10 -33.80 -6.78 -10.20
CA PHE A 10 -34.27 -7.47 -8.99
C PHE A 10 -34.32 -6.53 -7.77
N PRO A 11 -35.31 -6.67 -6.86
CA PRO A 11 -35.34 -5.90 -5.63
C PRO A 11 -34.39 -6.52 -4.59
N MET A 12 -33.29 -5.85 -4.26
CA MET A 12 -32.49 -6.19 -3.07
C MET A 12 -33.25 -5.72 -1.81
N ARG A 13 -33.92 -6.66 -1.13
CA ARG A 13 -34.20 -6.56 0.31
C ARG A 13 -33.21 -7.47 1.02
N ASP A 14 -32.25 -6.88 1.72
CA ASP A 14 -31.83 -7.27 3.07
C ASP A 14 -30.80 -6.28 3.62
N LYS A 15 -31.02 -5.82 4.85
CA LYS A 15 -30.09 -4.91 5.57
C LYS A 15 -28.85 -5.70 5.99
N PRO A 16 -27.62 -5.20 5.78
CA PRO A 16 -26.43 -5.87 6.28
C PRO A 16 -26.41 -5.84 7.82
N ARG A 17 -26.29 -7.02 8.44
CA ARG A 17 -26.02 -7.15 9.88
C ARG A 17 -24.60 -6.65 10.14
N LEU A 18 -24.46 -5.68 11.04
CA LEU A 18 -23.17 -5.17 11.52
C LEU A 18 -22.34 -6.33 12.11
N LEU A 19 -21.14 -6.52 11.58
CA LEU A 19 -20.10 -7.39 12.16
C LEU A 19 -19.74 -6.86 13.55
N GLN A 20 -20.18 -7.55 14.59
CA GLN A 20 -19.66 -7.36 15.95
C GLN A 20 -18.22 -7.89 16.00
N ILE A 21 -17.25 -6.98 16.03
CA ILE A 21 -15.85 -7.31 16.31
C ILE A 21 -15.79 -7.78 17.78
N ARG A 22 -15.51 -9.07 17.99
CA ARG A 22 -15.20 -9.59 19.33
C ARG A 22 -13.77 -9.18 19.68
N PRO A 23 -13.50 -8.66 20.89
CA PRO A 23 -12.15 -8.41 21.34
C PRO A 23 -11.38 -9.74 21.44
N LEU A 24 -10.15 -9.75 20.93
CA LEU A 24 -9.21 -10.85 21.12
C LEU A 24 -8.87 -11.00 22.62
N PRO A 25 -8.71 -12.23 23.13
CA PRO A 25 -8.27 -12.44 24.50
C PRO A 25 -6.85 -11.91 24.71
N PRO A 26 -6.52 -11.40 25.91
CA PRO A 26 -5.18 -10.87 26.18
C PRO A 26 -4.14 -11.99 26.10
N CYS A 27 -3.04 -11.72 25.37
CA CYS A 27 -1.85 -12.56 25.33
C CYS A 27 -1.25 -12.61 26.75
N LYS A 28 -1.09 -13.82 27.29
CA LYS A 28 -0.42 -14.04 28.57
C LYS A 28 1.09 -14.12 28.34
N ASP A 29 1.72 -12.97 28.15
CA ASP A 29 3.17 -12.88 28.34
C ASP A 29 3.43 -12.36 29.75
N GLU A 30 3.83 -13.30 30.62
CA GLU A 30 4.34 -12.98 31.94
C GLU A 30 5.70 -12.30 31.79
N GLY A 31 5.77 -11.03 32.18
CA GLY A 31 7.06 -10.41 32.50
C GLY A 31 7.43 -9.14 31.75
N PHE A 32 6.51 -8.19 31.51
CA PHE A 32 6.91 -6.78 31.40
C PHE A 32 5.70 -5.87 31.72
N LYS A 33 5.84 -4.97 32.71
CA LYS A 33 4.79 -3.99 33.06
C LYS A 33 4.66 -2.92 31.96
N SER A 34 3.81 -3.16 30.96
CA SER A 34 3.43 -2.17 29.95
C SER A 34 2.28 -1.29 30.45
N SER A 35 2.57 -0.29 31.30
CA SER A 35 1.54 0.63 31.81
C SER A 35 1.03 1.64 30.78
N CYS A 36 1.62 1.75 29.58
CA CYS A 36 1.27 2.79 28.61
C CYS A 36 0.34 2.34 27.47
N GLN A 37 0.26 1.04 27.16
CA GLN A 37 -0.51 0.55 26.01
C GLN A 37 -2.02 0.37 26.31
N SER A 38 -2.37 0.11 27.59
CA SER A 38 -3.77 -0.03 28.03
C SER A 38 -4.45 1.30 28.34
N GLY A 39 -3.70 2.40 28.49
CA GLY A 39 -4.25 3.68 28.96
C GLY A 39 -5.15 4.34 27.93
N VAL A 40 -4.61 4.65 26.75
CA VAL A 40 -5.28 5.51 25.76
C VAL A 40 -6.50 4.84 25.11
N VAL A 41 -6.41 3.56 24.75
CA VAL A 41 -7.53 2.83 24.12
C VAL A 41 -8.67 2.57 25.13
N ARG A 42 -8.34 2.25 26.39
CA ARG A 42 -9.33 2.12 27.48
C ARG A 42 -9.90 3.47 27.93
N TRP A 43 -9.12 4.55 27.74
CA TRP A 43 -9.54 5.93 27.98
C TRP A 43 -10.49 6.44 26.88
N LEU A 44 -10.29 6.06 25.62
CA LEU A 44 -11.15 6.42 24.48
C LEU A 44 -12.48 5.64 24.42
N LEU A 45 -12.52 4.41 24.93
CA LEU A 45 -13.71 3.54 24.91
C LEU A 45 -14.56 3.61 26.19
N SER A 46 -14.21 4.47 27.15
CA SER A 46 -14.93 4.61 28.42
C SER A 46 -16.22 5.44 28.26
N PRO A 47 -17.39 4.99 28.75
CA PRO A 47 -18.67 5.71 28.62
C PRO A 47 -18.72 7.07 29.34
N ASP A 48 -17.76 7.37 30.21
CA ASP A 48 -17.67 8.57 31.05
C ASP A 48 -16.99 9.80 30.41
N TRP A 49 -17.10 9.98 29.09
CA TRP A 49 -16.41 11.10 28.39
C TRP A 49 -16.90 12.49 28.84
N ARG A 50 -18.15 12.62 29.28
CA ARG A 50 -18.73 13.90 29.75
C ARG A 50 -18.16 14.36 31.08
N THR A 51 -17.93 13.43 32.01
CA THR A 51 -17.40 13.67 33.35
C THR A 51 -15.92 14.05 33.34
N ARG A 52 -15.19 13.71 32.26
CA ARG A 52 -13.76 14.04 32.09
C ARG A 52 -13.51 15.33 31.30
N ARG A 53 -14.49 15.80 30.51
CA ARG A 53 -14.42 17.12 29.85
C ARG A 53 -14.25 18.27 30.86
N SER A 54 -14.79 18.13 32.08
CA SER A 54 -14.60 19.10 33.16
C SER A 54 -13.19 19.05 33.79
N GLN A 55 -12.52 17.89 33.79
CA GLN A 55 -11.14 17.75 34.28
C GLN A 55 -10.10 18.36 33.31
N ILE A 56 -10.37 18.31 32.00
CA ILE A 56 -9.56 18.96 30.94
C ILE A 56 -9.57 20.50 31.06
N LEU A 57 -10.53 21.07 31.80
CA LEU A 57 -10.66 22.52 32.01
C LEU A 57 -10.12 23.00 33.38
N SER A 58 -9.46 22.13 34.16
CA SER A 58 -8.87 22.53 35.45
C SER A 58 -7.54 23.28 35.27
N SER A 59 -7.30 24.25 36.16
CA SER A 59 -6.20 25.24 36.10
C SER A 59 -4.79 24.65 36.09
N ASP A 60 -4.61 23.42 36.56
CA ASP A 60 -3.28 22.81 36.69
C ASP A 60 -2.68 22.35 35.34
N TRP A 61 -3.52 22.12 34.32
CA TRP A 61 -3.07 21.85 32.95
C TRP A 61 -2.50 23.09 32.23
N ILE A 62 -2.87 24.29 32.68
CA ILE A 62 -2.45 25.57 32.07
C ILE A 62 -1.00 25.92 32.47
N THR A 63 -0.54 25.44 33.62
CA THR A 63 0.79 25.75 34.16
C THR A 63 1.88 24.83 33.58
N LEU A 64 1.57 23.54 33.37
CA LEU A 64 2.44 22.59 32.65
C LEU A 64 2.61 22.92 31.15
N ARG A 65 1.66 23.66 30.57
CA ARG A 65 1.68 24.14 29.18
C ARG A 65 2.85 25.07 28.83
N ARG A 66 3.66 25.58 29.77
CA ARG A 66 4.63 26.65 29.49
C ARG A 66 6.06 26.19 29.16
N LEU A 67 6.45 24.94 29.42
CA LEU A 67 7.87 24.56 29.34
C LEU A 67 8.26 23.64 28.16
N HIS A 68 7.33 22.99 27.46
CA HIS A 68 7.60 22.28 26.20
C HIS A 68 6.38 22.37 25.27
N ARG A 69 6.32 23.39 24.41
CA ARG A 69 5.10 23.78 23.65
C ARG A 69 5.02 23.29 22.20
N GLY A 70 5.94 22.47 21.73
CA GLY A 70 5.83 21.91 20.38
C GLY A 70 4.67 20.91 20.28
N LEU A 71 3.93 20.92 19.17
CA LEU A 71 3.07 19.81 18.78
C LEU A 71 3.91 18.61 18.29
N SER A 72 5.13 18.88 17.84
CA SER A 72 6.11 17.94 17.34
C SER A 72 7.40 17.95 18.17
N GLN A 73 8.12 16.83 18.13
CA GLN A 73 9.43 16.68 18.76
C GLN A 73 10.32 15.73 17.95
N TRP A 74 11.63 15.93 18.02
CA TRP A 74 12.62 15.00 17.50
C TRP A 74 12.99 13.97 18.57
N GLY A 75 12.76 12.70 18.26
CA GLY A 75 13.18 11.57 19.08
C GLY A 75 14.35 10.80 18.44
N PRO A 76 14.83 9.74 19.10
CA PRO A 76 15.89 8.88 18.58
C PRO A 76 15.51 8.15 17.29
N CYS A 77 14.22 8.09 16.95
CA CYS A 77 13.66 7.39 15.80
C CYS A 77 13.02 8.35 14.78
N GLY A 78 13.59 9.56 14.68
CA GLY A 78 13.06 10.64 13.87
C GLY A 78 12.02 11.48 14.61
N TRP A 79 11.27 12.27 13.84
CA TRP A 79 10.24 13.14 14.39
C TRP A 79 8.97 12.36 14.75
N ASP A 80 8.28 12.78 15.81
CA ASP A 80 6.94 12.32 16.18
C ASP A 80 6.15 13.43 16.92
N LEU A 81 4.84 13.24 17.10
CA LEU A 81 4.04 14.15 17.91
C LEU A 81 4.48 14.11 19.38
N THR A 82 4.38 15.24 20.06
CA THR A 82 4.39 15.28 21.52
C THR A 82 3.07 14.70 22.07
N GLU A 83 3.02 14.34 23.34
CA GLU A 83 1.75 13.95 23.99
C GLU A 83 0.70 15.08 23.89
N HIS A 84 1.16 16.32 24.04
CA HIS A 84 0.32 17.51 23.84
C HIS A 84 -0.16 17.63 22.38
N GLY A 85 0.73 17.45 21.41
CA GLY A 85 0.42 17.49 19.98
C GLY A 85 -0.61 16.44 19.57
N GLN A 86 -0.43 15.21 20.06
CA GLN A 86 -1.41 14.14 19.86
C GLN A 86 -2.78 14.50 20.47
N ALA A 87 -2.82 15.05 21.69
CA ALA A 87 -4.07 15.42 22.33
C ALA A 87 -4.80 16.57 21.60
N GLU A 88 -4.08 17.62 21.19
CA GLU A 88 -4.65 18.74 20.42
C GLU A 88 -5.15 18.28 19.04
N LEU A 89 -4.38 17.43 18.35
CA LEU A 89 -4.77 16.87 17.07
C LEU A 89 -6.02 15.99 17.18
N MET A 90 -6.07 15.08 18.16
CA MET A 90 -7.25 14.26 18.43
C MET A 90 -8.46 15.14 18.78
N GLN A 91 -8.28 16.18 19.59
CA GLN A 91 -9.36 17.11 19.91
C GLN A 91 -9.88 17.83 18.66
N ALA A 92 -9.00 18.24 17.76
CA ALA A 92 -9.37 18.86 16.50
C ALA A 92 -10.13 17.88 15.59
N MET A 93 -9.68 16.63 15.50
CA MET A 93 -10.34 15.55 14.74
C MET A 93 -11.75 15.24 15.27
N PHE A 94 -11.94 15.17 16.59
CA PHE A 94 -13.27 15.00 17.18
C PHE A 94 -14.16 16.21 16.96
N ALA A 95 -13.65 17.42 17.18
CA ALA A 95 -14.40 18.65 16.95
C ALA A 95 -14.89 18.75 15.50
N TYR A 96 -14.06 18.27 14.57
CA TYR A 96 -14.38 18.16 13.16
C TYR A 96 -15.51 17.17 12.86
N HIS A 97 -15.56 16.04 13.56
CA HIS A 97 -16.58 15.01 13.33
C HIS A 97 -17.95 15.34 13.93
N TYR A 98 -18.00 16.00 15.09
CA TYR A 98 -19.26 16.24 15.78
C TYR A 98 -19.98 17.49 15.26
N PRO A 99 -21.23 17.36 14.76
CA PRO A 99 -21.98 18.46 14.14
C PRO A 99 -22.45 19.56 15.12
N MET A 100 -22.13 19.44 16.41
CA MET A 100 -22.48 20.43 17.42
C MET A 100 -21.62 21.70 17.34
N ILE A 101 -20.51 21.66 16.58
CA ILE A 101 -19.67 22.83 16.29
C ILE A 101 -19.90 23.21 14.82
N PRO A 102 -20.05 24.51 14.48
CA PRO A 102 -20.15 24.93 13.10
C PRO A 102 -18.99 24.35 12.26
N ALA A 103 -19.33 23.64 11.17
CA ALA A 103 -18.36 22.89 10.36
C ALA A 103 -17.15 23.73 9.91
N GLN A 104 -17.36 25.02 9.60
CA GLN A 104 -16.29 25.94 9.23
C GLN A 104 -15.26 26.16 10.35
N LEU A 105 -15.72 26.26 11.60
CA LEU A 105 -14.84 26.46 12.76
C LEU A 105 -14.06 25.18 13.08
N SER A 106 -14.68 24.02 12.93
CA SER A 106 -14.03 22.73 13.22
C SER A 106 -13.04 22.31 12.13
N GLN A 107 -13.38 22.49 10.85
CA GLN A 107 -12.44 22.34 9.72
C GLN A 107 -11.25 23.30 9.84
N GLY A 108 -11.51 24.57 10.18
CA GLY A 108 -10.47 25.57 10.39
C GLY A 108 -9.51 25.19 11.53
N LYS A 109 -10.02 24.61 12.62
CA LYS A 109 -9.17 24.15 13.74
C LYS A 109 -8.27 22.98 13.33
N LEU A 110 -8.81 21.96 12.66
CA LEU A 110 -8.02 20.81 12.22
C LEU A 110 -6.94 21.23 11.22
N LYS A 111 -7.32 22.00 10.18
CA LYS A 111 -6.36 22.54 9.21
C LYS A 111 -5.24 23.33 9.91
N LYS A 112 -5.60 24.29 10.77
CA LYS A 112 -4.63 25.09 11.53
C LYS A 112 -3.69 24.22 12.37
N THR A 113 -4.19 23.14 12.96
CA THR A 113 -3.36 22.23 13.76
C THR A 113 -2.34 21.50 12.87
N VAL A 114 -2.76 21.02 11.71
CA VAL A 114 -1.87 20.39 10.72
C VAL A 114 -0.84 21.40 10.17
N ASP A 115 -1.26 22.63 9.87
CA ASP A 115 -0.36 23.68 9.40
C ASP A 115 0.73 24.00 10.43
N ILE A 116 0.39 24.04 11.73
CA ILE A 116 1.37 24.23 12.81
C ILE A 116 2.34 23.03 12.86
N ILE A 117 1.86 21.80 12.74
CA ILE A 117 2.72 20.60 12.73
C ILE A 117 3.73 20.66 11.56
N LEU A 118 3.27 21.04 10.36
CA LEU A 118 4.14 21.23 9.20
C LEU A 118 5.18 22.33 9.44
N GLN A 119 4.74 23.46 9.98
CA GLN A 119 5.61 24.60 10.29
C GLN A 119 6.68 24.22 11.31
N GLU A 120 6.33 23.50 12.38
CA GLU A 120 7.31 23.04 13.37
C GLU A 120 8.30 22.00 12.82
N ARG A 121 7.88 21.17 11.86
CA ARG A 121 8.78 20.26 11.13
C ARG A 121 9.67 21.02 10.12
N GLY A 122 9.29 22.23 9.73
CA GLY A 122 10.00 23.01 8.72
C GLY A 122 9.82 22.45 7.30
N CYS A 123 8.68 21.82 7.01
CA CYS A 123 8.38 21.26 5.69
C CYS A 123 7.09 21.85 5.11
N SER A 124 7.00 21.93 3.79
CA SER A 124 5.76 22.24 3.06
C SER A 124 5.15 20.97 2.47
N LEU A 125 3.86 20.99 2.10
CA LEU A 125 3.22 19.87 1.42
C LEU A 125 3.89 19.54 0.07
N GLU A 126 4.36 20.55 -0.64
CA GLU A 126 5.13 20.41 -1.89
C GLU A 126 6.41 19.61 -1.64
N THR A 127 7.23 20.01 -0.67
CA THR A 127 8.47 19.29 -0.32
C THR A 127 8.23 17.86 0.16
N LEU A 128 7.06 17.56 0.73
CA LEU A 128 6.72 16.19 1.13
C LEU A 128 6.33 15.32 -0.06
N LEU A 129 5.75 15.91 -1.11
CA LEU A 129 5.32 15.19 -2.31
C LEU A 129 6.46 14.98 -3.32
N GLU A 130 7.61 15.62 -3.11
CA GLU A 130 8.87 15.33 -3.81
C GLU A 130 9.51 13.99 -3.37
N ASP A 131 8.97 13.33 -2.33
CA ASP A 131 9.45 12.01 -1.90
C ASP A 131 9.18 10.94 -2.98
N GLN A 132 10.20 10.11 -3.27
CA GLN A 132 10.16 9.07 -4.31
C GLN A 132 8.99 8.10 -4.14
N VAL A 133 8.46 7.92 -2.92
CA VAL A 133 7.29 7.08 -2.70
C VAL A 133 6.07 7.53 -3.52
N PHE A 134 5.93 8.83 -3.78
CA PHE A 134 4.82 9.38 -4.57
C PHE A 134 5.05 9.29 -6.07
N GLU A 135 6.30 9.15 -6.51
CA GLU A 135 6.64 8.79 -7.89
C GLU A 135 6.27 7.32 -8.16
N SER A 136 6.65 6.41 -7.25
CA SER A 136 6.34 4.98 -7.38
C SER A 136 4.85 4.65 -7.11
N PHE A 137 4.20 5.40 -6.22
CA PHE A 137 2.79 5.24 -5.87
C PHE A 137 2.07 6.58 -5.92
N PRO A 138 1.63 7.04 -7.11
CA PRO A 138 0.95 8.33 -7.27
C PRO A 138 -0.52 8.25 -6.81
N LEU A 139 -0.73 7.80 -5.58
CA LEU A 139 -2.01 7.87 -4.85
C LEU A 139 -2.42 9.31 -4.59
N VAL A 140 -1.45 10.22 -4.54
CA VAL A 140 -1.61 11.67 -4.39
C VAL A 140 -0.75 12.35 -5.44
N GLN A 141 -1.33 13.33 -6.14
CA GLN A 141 -0.64 14.15 -7.13
C GLN A 141 -0.80 15.62 -6.75
N TYR A 142 0.29 16.38 -6.80
CA TYR A 142 0.34 17.76 -6.30
C TYR A 142 -0.60 18.70 -7.08
N ASP A 143 -0.58 18.60 -8.41
CA ASP A 143 -1.43 19.34 -9.35
C ASP A 143 -2.93 19.14 -9.10
N ARG A 144 -3.30 18.07 -8.39
CA ARG A 144 -4.69 17.71 -8.09
C ARG A 144 -5.10 17.93 -6.63
N LEU A 145 -4.24 18.51 -5.80
CA LEU A 145 -4.58 18.75 -4.39
C LEU A 145 -5.80 19.67 -4.22
N GLU A 146 -5.94 20.69 -5.08
CA GLU A 146 -7.11 21.57 -5.06
C GLU A 146 -8.39 20.81 -5.44
N GLU A 147 -8.29 19.89 -6.39
CA GLU A 147 -9.40 19.03 -6.80
C GLU A 147 -9.79 18.08 -5.67
N TYR A 148 -8.83 17.50 -4.96
CA TYR A 148 -9.09 16.66 -3.80
C TYR A 148 -9.76 17.44 -2.68
N ALA A 149 -9.37 18.71 -2.49
CA ALA A 149 -10.05 19.61 -1.58
C ALA A 149 -11.50 19.89 -2.04
N ALA A 150 -11.76 20.02 -3.33
CA ALA A 150 -13.10 20.24 -3.85
C ALA A 150 -14.00 18.99 -3.75
N GLU A 151 -13.49 17.81 -4.13
CA GLU A 151 -14.21 16.52 -4.16
C GLU A 151 -14.79 16.15 -2.80
N ASP A 152 -14.06 16.42 -1.73
CA ASP A 152 -14.47 16.07 -0.36
C ASP A 152 -14.90 17.30 0.47
N ARG A 153 -15.23 18.44 -0.15
CA ARG A 153 -15.55 19.68 0.60
C ARG A 153 -14.48 20.05 1.65
N GLY A 154 -13.22 19.72 1.35
CA GLY A 154 -12.05 19.92 2.20
C GLY A 154 -11.96 18.97 3.38
N LEU A 155 -12.86 17.98 3.48
CA LEU A 155 -13.00 17.12 4.64
C LEU A 155 -11.77 16.20 4.82
N SER A 156 -11.37 15.43 3.81
CA SER A 156 -10.20 14.55 3.92
C SER A 156 -8.86 15.27 3.92
N MET A 157 -8.76 16.52 3.47
CA MET A 157 -7.46 17.14 3.16
C MET A 157 -6.49 17.19 4.34
N PRO A 158 -6.89 17.62 5.56
CA PRO A 158 -5.99 17.55 6.71
C PRO A 158 -5.56 16.12 7.04
N GLY A 159 -6.47 15.15 6.89
CA GLY A 159 -6.14 13.73 7.06
C GLY A 159 -5.16 13.21 6.03
N LEU A 160 -5.31 13.64 4.77
CA LEU A 160 -4.41 13.29 3.68
C LEU A 160 -3.01 13.85 3.91
N ILE A 161 -2.92 15.12 4.32
CA ILE A 161 -1.64 15.75 4.67
C ILE A 161 -0.96 15.00 5.82
N LEU A 162 -1.70 14.60 6.85
CA LEU A 162 -1.13 13.80 7.95
C LEU A 162 -0.67 12.42 7.50
N ALA A 163 -1.36 11.78 6.54
CA ALA A 163 -0.94 10.52 5.95
C ALA A 163 0.33 10.66 5.10
N ILE A 164 0.43 11.73 4.31
CA ILE A 164 1.65 12.12 3.56
C ILE A 164 2.79 12.40 4.54
N LEU A 165 2.52 13.11 5.62
CA LEU A 165 3.49 13.39 6.66
C LEU A 165 3.98 12.11 7.34
N LEU A 166 3.11 11.12 7.50
CA LEU A 166 3.40 9.83 8.11
C LEU A 166 4.30 8.96 7.21
N ILE A 167 3.97 8.84 5.92
CA ILE A 167 4.73 8.01 4.97
C ILE A 167 6.13 8.58 4.68
N THR A 168 6.27 9.90 4.69
CA THR A 168 7.55 10.62 4.58
C THR A 168 8.35 10.65 5.88
N THR A 169 7.91 9.92 6.92
CA THR A 169 8.77 9.73 8.09
C THR A 169 9.81 8.67 7.78
N PRO A 170 11.10 8.93 8.05
CA PRO A 170 12.14 7.94 7.83
C PRO A 170 11.80 6.61 8.53
N PRO A 171 12.10 5.47 7.87
CA PRO A 171 11.93 4.18 8.50
C PRO A 171 12.78 4.10 9.76
N CYS A 172 12.27 3.40 10.77
CA CYS A 172 12.99 3.11 11.99
C CYS A 172 13.19 1.60 12.13
N ASP A 173 14.42 1.18 12.38
CA ASP A 173 14.78 -0.23 12.57
C ASP A 173 14.09 -0.85 13.80
N HIS A 174 13.68 -0.02 14.76
CA HIS A 174 12.97 -0.47 15.95
C HIS A 174 11.46 -0.57 15.69
N ILE A 175 10.97 -1.78 15.41
CA ILE A 175 9.55 -2.05 15.18
C ILE A 175 8.64 -1.53 16.32
N THR A 176 9.14 -1.57 17.57
CA THR A 176 8.44 -1.03 18.74
C THR A 176 8.20 0.47 18.63
N CYS A 177 9.19 1.22 18.12
CA CYS A 177 9.08 2.66 17.94
C CYS A 177 8.02 2.99 16.91
N THR A 178 7.98 2.28 15.77
CA THR A 178 6.94 2.39 14.75
C THR A 178 5.54 2.20 15.32
N GLN A 179 5.33 1.14 16.10
CA GLN A 179 4.02 0.84 16.68
C GLN A 179 3.57 1.87 17.73
N THR A 180 4.52 2.61 18.29
CA THR A 180 4.27 3.65 19.30
C THR A 180 4.31 5.06 18.75
N LYS A 181 4.60 5.27 17.46
CA LYS A 181 4.60 6.61 16.85
C LYS A 181 3.22 7.23 17.07
N ARG A 182 3.18 8.35 17.78
CA ARG A 182 1.94 9.03 18.15
C ARG A 182 1.20 9.52 16.92
N LEU A 183 1.88 9.98 15.88
CA LEU A 183 1.24 10.32 14.61
C LEU A 183 0.50 9.12 14.01
N TYR A 184 1.16 7.97 13.92
CA TYR A 184 0.55 6.72 13.42
C TYR A 184 -0.67 6.32 14.26
N LEU A 185 -0.53 6.28 15.59
CA LEU A 185 -1.64 5.95 16.49
C LEU A 185 -2.81 6.92 16.36
N THR A 186 -2.53 8.21 16.13
CA THR A 186 -3.53 9.25 15.90
C THR A 186 -4.25 9.03 14.59
N MET A 187 -3.53 8.67 13.52
CA MET A 187 -4.11 8.34 12.21
C MET A 187 -5.01 7.10 12.28
N ILE A 188 -4.57 6.05 12.97
CA ILE A 188 -5.40 4.85 13.18
C ILE A 188 -6.67 5.17 13.97
N ALA A 189 -6.61 6.04 14.97
CA ALA A 189 -7.79 6.50 15.70
C ALA A 189 -8.69 7.41 14.86
N PHE A 190 -8.12 8.15 13.89
CA PHE A 190 -8.86 9.05 13.01
C PHE A 190 -9.61 8.33 11.90
N LEU A 191 -9.08 7.22 11.39
CA LEU A 191 -9.69 6.45 10.30
C LEU A 191 -11.14 6.03 10.58
N PRO A 192 -11.50 5.44 11.73
CA PRO A 192 -12.90 5.13 12.07
C PRO A 192 -13.80 6.37 12.11
N ILE A 193 -13.25 7.52 12.55
CA ILE A 193 -13.98 8.79 12.60
C ILE A 193 -14.33 9.24 11.18
N LEU A 194 -13.38 9.18 10.25
CA LEU A 194 -13.61 9.47 8.84
C LEU A 194 -14.62 8.48 8.22
N GLN A 195 -14.43 7.18 8.44
CA GLN A 195 -15.30 6.13 7.88
C GLN A 195 -16.75 6.23 8.36
N SER A 196 -16.97 6.72 9.58
CA SER A 196 -18.32 6.86 10.14
C SER A 196 -19.18 7.93 9.44
N GLN A 197 -18.58 8.80 8.62
CA GLN A 197 -19.32 9.84 7.90
C GLN A 197 -20.09 9.30 6.68
N LEU A 198 -20.05 7.98 6.38
CA LEU A 198 -20.83 7.24 5.36
C LEU A 198 -20.77 7.75 3.91
N ILE A 199 -20.12 8.88 3.66
CA ILE A 199 -19.96 9.42 2.32
C ILE A 199 -18.70 8.80 1.71
N ARG A 200 -18.85 8.22 0.51
CA ARG A 200 -17.82 7.46 -0.21
C ARG A 200 -16.77 8.42 -0.78
N HIS A 201 -15.81 8.81 0.03
CA HIS A 201 -14.78 9.75 -0.38
C HIS A 201 -13.51 9.03 -0.84
N ASN A 202 -13.06 9.34 -2.05
CA ASN A 202 -11.75 8.94 -2.59
C ASN A 202 -10.61 9.32 -1.62
N GLY A 203 -10.76 10.43 -0.89
CA GLY A 203 -9.81 10.88 0.11
C GLY A 203 -9.57 9.87 1.23
N ILE A 204 -10.61 9.20 1.74
CA ILE A 204 -10.46 8.19 2.80
C ILE A 204 -9.72 6.96 2.28
N ILE A 205 -10.01 6.53 1.04
CA ILE A 205 -9.30 5.41 0.40
C ILE A 205 -7.81 5.73 0.28
N ARG A 206 -7.46 6.93 -0.21
CA ARG A 206 -6.07 7.39 -0.32
C ARG A 206 -5.38 7.43 1.03
N ILE A 207 -6.04 7.97 2.07
CA ILE A 207 -5.49 7.98 3.44
C ILE A 207 -5.21 6.55 3.92
N GLN A 208 -6.14 5.61 3.74
CA GLN A 208 -5.94 4.22 4.15
C GLN A 208 -4.84 3.51 3.36
N ALA A 209 -4.75 3.78 2.06
CA ALA A 209 -3.68 3.27 1.22
C ALA A 209 -2.31 3.77 1.69
N LEU A 210 -2.18 5.06 1.99
CA LEU A 210 -0.93 5.63 2.51
C LEU A 210 -0.57 5.06 3.90
N VAL A 211 -1.56 4.84 4.77
CA VAL A 211 -1.34 4.15 6.05
C VAL A 211 -0.87 2.71 5.81
N ALA A 212 -1.45 2.01 4.84
CA ALA A 212 -1.02 0.66 4.48
C ALA A 212 0.42 0.64 3.96
N ILE A 213 0.83 1.60 3.12
CA ILE A 213 2.23 1.71 2.65
C ILE A 213 3.17 1.99 3.82
N TYR A 214 2.80 2.91 4.73
CA TYR A 214 3.58 3.16 5.94
C TYR A 214 3.77 1.88 6.77
N GLU A 215 2.69 1.12 6.99
CA GLU A 215 2.74 -0.14 7.73
C GLU A 215 3.59 -1.19 7.01
N TYR A 216 3.49 -1.28 5.68
CA TYR A 216 4.30 -2.17 4.85
C TYR A 216 5.79 -1.83 4.96
N GLY A 217 6.16 -0.56 4.78
CA GLY A 217 7.55 -0.08 4.82
C GLY A 217 8.21 -0.24 6.19
N HIS A 218 7.43 -0.42 7.26
CA HIS A 218 7.94 -0.68 8.62
C HIS A 218 7.75 -2.14 9.09
N GLY A 219 7.45 -3.07 8.18
CA GLY A 219 7.33 -4.50 8.48
C GLY A 219 6.08 -4.90 9.27
N LEU A 220 5.07 -4.04 9.36
CA LEU A 220 3.78 -4.30 10.02
C LEU A 220 2.79 -4.96 9.06
N TYR A 221 3.20 -6.05 8.40
CA TYR A 221 2.49 -6.60 7.23
C TYR A 221 1.03 -7.01 7.51
N GLU A 222 0.72 -7.60 8.66
CA GLU A 222 -0.67 -7.93 9.02
C GLU A 222 -1.56 -6.68 9.15
N LYS A 223 -1.02 -5.59 9.72
CA LYS A 223 -1.75 -4.32 9.84
C LYS A 223 -1.92 -3.67 8.49
N SER A 224 -0.85 -3.67 7.68
CA SER A 224 -0.88 -3.20 6.30
C SER A 224 -1.93 -3.93 5.47
N HIS A 225 -2.05 -5.27 5.63
CA HIS A 225 -3.08 -6.08 4.98
C HIS A 225 -4.49 -5.63 5.38
N LEU A 226 -4.72 -5.40 6.67
CA LEU A 226 -6.03 -4.93 7.16
C LEU A 226 -6.38 -3.53 6.64
N SER A 227 -5.42 -2.60 6.69
CA SER A 227 -5.58 -1.23 6.18
C SER A 227 -5.86 -1.22 4.68
N LEU A 228 -5.10 -2.00 3.91
CA LEU A 228 -5.24 -2.14 2.48
C LEU A 228 -6.56 -2.82 2.09
N ASN A 229 -6.95 -3.88 2.81
CA ASN A 229 -8.22 -4.57 2.59
C ASN A 229 -9.41 -3.62 2.81
N SER A 230 -9.34 -2.78 3.85
CA SER A 230 -10.34 -1.73 4.06
C SER A 230 -10.38 -0.74 2.91
N ALA A 231 -9.22 -0.29 2.41
CA ALA A 231 -9.12 0.61 1.26
C ALA A 231 -9.74 -0.01 -0.01
N ILE A 232 -9.39 -1.26 -0.33
CA ILE A 232 -9.89 -2.01 -1.50
C ILE A 232 -11.39 -2.26 -1.39
N CYS A 233 -11.90 -2.61 -0.21
CA CYS A 233 -13.32 -2.80 0.03
C CYS A 233 -14.12 -1.51 -0.22
N MET A 234 -13.58 -0.35 0.18
CA MET A 234 -14.20 0.95 -0.10
C MET A 234 -14.08 1.31 -1.59
N ALA A 235 -12.91 1.09 -2.20
CA ALA A 235 -12.66 1.32 -3.62
C ALA A 235 -13.63 0.53 -4.51
N SER A 236 -13.88 -0.73 -4.18
CA SER A 236 -14.82 -1.61 -4.89
C SER A 236 -16.28 -1.14 -4.82
N ARG A 237 -16.59 -0.18 -3.94
CA ARG A 237 -17.94 0.42 -3.81
C ARG A 237 -18.05 1.77 -4.49
N ILE A 238 -16.95 2.35 -4.97
CA ILE A 238 -16.95 3.60 -5.72
C ILE A 238 -17.06 3.25 -7.19
N GLU A 239 -17.95 3.91 -7.91
CA GLU A 239 -18.06 3.75 -9.37
C GLU A 239 -16.83 4.40 -10.02
N LEU A 240 -16.40 3.86 -11.17
CA LEU A 240 -15.33 4.50 -11.93
C LEU A 240 -15.79 5.86 -12.46
N ASP A 241 -14.96 6.88 -12.26
CA ASP A 241 -15.20 8.18 -12.85
C ASP A 241 -14.70 8.18 -14.30
N PHE A 242 -15.62 8.04 -15.25
CA PHE A 242 -15.30 8.05 -16.68
C PHE A 242 -14.76 9.38 -17.19
N SER A 243 -15.07 10.50 -16.52
CA SER A 243 -14.50 11.80 -16.88
C SER A 243 -13.00 11.87 -16.56
N ARG A 244 -12.55 11.01 -15.63
CA ARG A 244 -11.17 10.91 -15.14
C ARG A 244 -10.75 9.44 -15.11
N LEU A 245 -11.01 8.71 -16.19
CA LEU A 245 -10.83 7.27 -16.25
C LEU A 245 -9.38 6.88 -15.94
N GLU A 246 -8.42 7.58 -16.55
CA GLU A 246 -6.99 7.40 -16.33
C GLU A 246 -6.63 7.47 -14.84
N HIS A 247 -7.03 8.55 -14.16
CA HIS A 247 -6.81 8.73 -12.72
C HIS A 247 -7.45 7.61 -11.91
N SER A 248 -8.71 7.29 -12.23
CA SER A 248 -9.49 6.28 -11.54
C SER A 248 -8.85 4.89 -11.63
N LEU A 249 -8.27 4.57 -12.78
CA LEU A 249 -7.53 3.33 -12.98
C LEU A 249 -6.18 3.37 -12.27
N TRP A 250 -5.44 4.49 -12.33
CA TRP A 250 -4.11 4.58 -11.73
C TRP A 250 -4.12 4.27 -10.24
N TRP A 251 -4.91 4.99 -9.43
CA TRP A 251 -4.87 4.75 -7.98
C TRP A 251 -5.38 3.36 -7.60
N ARG A 252 -6.31 2.76 -8.37
CA ARG A 252 -6.76 1.37 -8.17
C ARG A 252 -5.64 0.38 -8.44
N LEU A 253 -4.88 0.61 -9.51
CA LEU A 253 -3.68 -0.17 -9.81
C LEU A 253 -2.64 -0.05 -8.71
N CYS A 254 -2.44 1.13 -8.12
CA CYS A 254 -1.57 1.29 -6.93
C CYS A 254 -2.02 0.40 -5.76
N LEU A 255 -3.33 0.30 -5.49
CA LEU A 255 -3.83 -0.60 -4.44
C LEU A 255 -3.57 -2.07 -4.75
N MET A 256 -3.85 -2.48 -5.99
CA MET A 256 -3.63 -3.86 -6.43
C MET A 256 -2.14 -4.23 -6.46
N LEU A 257 -1.27 -3.28 -6.82
CA LEU A 257 0.17 -3.41 -6.78
C LEU A 257 0.66 -3.64 -5.34
N LEU A 258 0.22 -2.79 -4.41
CA LEU A 258 0.58 -2.92 -3.00
C LEU A 258 0.12 -4.26 -2.41
N ASP A 259 -1.05 -4.75 -2.83
CA ASP A 259 -1.56 -6.07 -2.43
C ASP A 259 -0.64 -7.19 -2.93
N CYS A 260 -0.22 -7.13 -4.20
CA CYS A 260 0.74 -8.08 -4.76
C CYS A 260 2.06 -8.08 -3.99
N MET A 261 2.64 -6.90 -3.71
CA MET A 261 3.89 -6.78 -2.96
C MET A 261 3.79 -7.32 -1.54
N LEU A 262 2.67 -7.03 -0.87
CA LEU A 262 2.45 -7.44 0.50
C LEU A 262 2.35 -8.95 0.61
N VAL A 263 1.60 -9.59 -0.30
CA VAL A 263 1.55 -11.06 -0.37
C VAL A 263 2.92 -11.63 -0.69
N LEU A 264 3.58 -11.09 -1.72
CA LEU A 264 4.91 -11.53 -2.17
C LEU A 264 5.94 -11.52 -1.02
N THR A 265 5.98 -10.43 -0.24
CA THR A 265 6.90 -10.27 0.89
C THR A 265 6.58 -11.21 2.06
N ASN A 266 5.36 -11.75 2.12
CA ASN A 266 4.91 -12.64 3.19
C ASN A 266 4.74 -14.10 2.74
N LEU A 267 5.23 -14.44 1.54
CA LEU A 267 5.18 -15.82 1.05
C LEU A 267 5.94 -16.76 1.97
N ASP A 268 7.14 -16.43 2.42
CA ASP A 268 7.95 -17.40 3.20
C ASP A 268 7.51 -17.60 4.65
N ARG A 269 6.46 -16.91 5.11
CA ARG A 269 6.00 -16.98 6.49
C ARG A 269 5.08 -18.19 6.73
N ASP A 270 5.57 -19.18 7.48
CA ASP A 270 4.79 -20.30 7.99
C ASP A 270 4.80 -20.33 9.54
N PRO A 271 3.65 -20.42 10.24
CA PRO A 271 2.28 -20.16 9.79
C PRO A 271 1.97 -18.66 9.86
N GLY A 272 1.87 -17.97 8.72
CA GLY A 272 1.59 -16.53 8.76
C GLY A 272 1.51 -15.83 7.41
N TRP A 273 1.35 -16.60 6.33
CA TRP A 273 1.24 -16.03 5.00
C TRP A 273 -0.10 -15.28 4.84
N LEU A 274 -0.05 -14.18 4.10
CA LEU A 274 -1.21 -13.30 3.91
C LEU A 274 -1.88 -13.61 2.56
N PRO A 275 -3.22 -13.79 2.51
CA PRO A 275 -3.91 -14.04 1.26
C PRO A 275 -3.98 -12.78 0.41
N LEU A 276 -4.00 -12.95 -0.92
CA LEU A 276 -4.30 -11.87 -1.85
C LEU A 276 -5.71 -11.31 -1.61
N ILE A 277 -5.82 -9.98 -1.52
CA ILE A 277 -7.10 -9.29 -1.33
C ILE A 277 -7.83 -9.17 -2.69
N CYS A 278 -7.11 -8.75 -3.72
CA CYS A 278 -7.58 -8.52 -5.08
C CYS A 278 -7.51 -9.81 -5.91
N THR A 279 -8.43 -10.72 -5.68
CA THR A 279 -8.57 -11.90 -6.55
C THR A 279 -9.20 -11.54 -7.90
N SER A 280 -9.11 -12.45 -8.88
CA SER A 280 -9.76 -12.31 -10.20
C SER A 280 -11.27 -12.07 -10.11
N GLU A 281 -11.90 -12.51 -9.02
CA GLU A 281 -13.33 -12.35 -8.76
C GLU A 281 -13.70 -10.99 -8.15
N SER A 282 -12.72 -10.21 -7.70
CA SER A 282 -12.99 -8.91 -7.09
C SER A 282 -13.51 -7.92 -8.14
N ILE A 283 -14.51 -7.11 -7.74
CA ILE A 283 -15.12 -6.09 -8.60
C ILE A 283 -14.04 -5.13 -9.12
N MET A 284 -13.12 -4.72 -8.25
CA MET A 284 -12.05 -3.80 -8.62
C MET A 284 -11.13 -4.37 -9.72
N VAL A 285 -10.72 -5.63 -9.62
CA VAL A 285 -9.90 -6.28 -10.67
C VAL A 285 -10.68 -6.38 -11.97
N ARG A 286 -11.95 -6.80 -11.92
CA ARG A 286 -12.80 -6.90 -13.11
C ARG A 286 -13.00 -5.57 -13.80
N ASP A 287 -13.24 -4.52 -13.04
CA ASP A 287 -13.35 -3.15 -13.55
C ASP A 287 -12.05 -2.74 -14.26
N VAL A 288 -10.91 -2.88 -13.57
CA VAL A 288 -9.60 -2.54 -14.14
C VAL A 288 -9.35 -3.30 -15.43
N VAL A 289 -9.50 -4.63 -15.43
CA VAL A 289 -9.28 -5.48 -16.62
C VAL A 289 -10.21 -5.09 -17.77
N TYR A 290 -11.45 -4.73 -17.48
CA TYR A 290 -12.42 -4.33 -18.50
C TYR A 290 -12.10 -2.96 -19.12
N TYR A 291 -11.68 -1.99 -18.31
CA TYR A 291 -11.49 -0.61 -18.74
C TYR A 291 -10.05 -0.28 -19.19
N LEU A 292 -9.04 -1.06 -18.77
CA LEU A 292 -7.65 -0.85 -19.17
C LEU A 292 -7.45 -0.87 -20.70
N PRO A 293 -8.07 -1.79 -21.48
CA PRO A 293 -7.99 -1.76 -22.94
C PRO A 293 -8.57 -0.49 -23.57
N MET A 294 -9.49 0.20 -22.91
CA MET A 294 -10.08 1.44 -23.43
C MET A 294 -9.09 2.61 -23.40
N LEU A 295 -8.00 2.51 -22.65
CA LEU A 295 -6.92 3.50 -22.67
C LEU A 295 -6.00 3.35 -23.90
N ARG A 296 -6.01 2.18 -24.55
CA ARG A 296 -5.21 1.97 -25.76
C ARG A 296 -5.85 2.70 -26.93
N THR A 297 -5.05 3.51 -27.60
CA THR A 297 -5.48 4.17 -28.84
C THR A 297 -5.72 3.14 -29.94
N PRO A 298 -6.75 3.31 -30.80
CA PRO A 298 -6.93 2.47 -31.97
C PRO A 298 -5.68 2.51 -32.86
N GLU A 299 -5.38 1.39 -33.52
CA GLU A 299 -4.25 1.28 -34.45
C GLU A 299 -4.29 2.44 -35.48
N GLY A 300 -3.23 3.26 -35.50
CA GLY A 300 -3.08 4.40 -36.43
C GLY A 300 -3.27 5.79 -35.81
N ALA A 301 -3.68 5.90 -34.55
CA ALA A 301 -3.69 7.18 -33.84
C ALA A 301 -2.31 7.51 -33.23
N SER A 302 -2.10 8.79 -32.90
CA SER A 302 -0.92 9.29 -32.18
C SER A 302 -0.63 8.41 -30.96
N ARG A 303 0.65 8.09 -30.70
CA ARG A 303 1.04 7.30 -29.52
C ARG A 303 0.43 7.89 -28.24
N PRO A 304 -0.05 7.05 -27.31
CA PRO A 304 -0.51 7.51 -26.01
C PRO A 304 0.57 8.34 -25.32
N GLY A 305 0.15 9.26 -24.45
CA GLY A 305 1.09 9.94 -23.56
C GLY A 305 1.79 8.93 -22.64
N GLU A 306 3.00 9.26 -22.20
CA GLU A 306 3.83 8.44 -21.29
C GLU A 306 3.05 7.93 -20.06
N VAL A 307 2.21 8.80 -19.51
CA VAL A 307 1.29 8.56 -18.39
C VAL A 307 0.34 7.37 -18.67
N ILE A 308 -0.24 7.31 -19.87
CA ILE A 308 -1.16 6.22 -20.26
C ILE A 308 -0.40 4.90 -20.43
N GLU A 309 0.77 4.93 -21.06
CA GLU A 309 1.60 3.73 -21.23
C GLU A 309 2.03 3.16 -19.88
N ASN A 310 2.36 4.01 -18.91
CA ASN A 310 2.70 3.59 -17.56
C ASN A 310 1.51 2.90 -16.86
N ILE A 311 0.29 3.39 -17.04
CA ILE A 311 -0.92 2.76 -16.48
C ILE A 311 -1.18 1.40 -17.12
N VAL A 312 -1.06 1.31 -18.45
CA VAL A 312 -1.25 0.05 -19.18
C VAL A 312 -0.23 -0.99 -18.73
N SER A 313 1.04 -0.58 -18.65
CA SER A 313 2.15 -1.39 -18.17
C SER A 313 1.92 -1.88 -16.73
N MET A 314 1.60 -0.97 -15.81
CA MET A 314 1.27 -1.30 -14.43
C MET A 314 0.09 -2.28 -14.36
N GLY A 315 -0.95 -2.06 -15.16
CA GLY A 315 -2.13 -2.91 -15.20
C GLY A 315 -1.84 -4.33 -15.69
N GLN A 316 -0.97 -4.49 -16.68
CA GLN A 316 -0.49 -5.81 -17.10
C GLN A 316 0.32 -6.47 -15.98
N ALA A 317 1.32 -5.78 -15.43
CA ALA A 317 2.20 -6.32 -14.41
C ALA A 317 1.43 -6.81 -13.18
N VAL A 318 0.51 -5.99 -12.67
CA VAL A 318 -0.33 -6.31 -11.52
C VAL A 318 -1.29 -7.46 -11.81
N SER A 319 -1.91 -7.51 -12.99
CA SER A 319 -2.85 -8.58 -13.35
C SER A 319 -2.15 -9.95 -13.38
N ILE A 320 -0.97 -10.00 -14.00
CA ILE A 320 -0.17 -11.23 -14.10
C ILE A 320 0.39 -11.64 -12.74
N SER A 321 0.91 -10.68 -11.97
CA SER A 321 1.42 -10.94 -10.62
C SER A 321 0.32 -11.45 -9.68
N GLY A 322 -0.87 -10.84 -9.73
CA GLY A 322 -2.03 -11.29 -8.96
C GLY A 322 -2.46 -12.71 -9.31
N ALA A 323 -2.50 -13.05 -10.61
CA ALA A 323 -2.80 -14.41 -11.05
C ALA A 323 -1.75 -15.43 -10.58
N ALA A 324 -0.46 -15.07 -10.66
CA ALA A 324 0.65 -15.89 -10.18
C ALA A 324 0.56 -16.14 -8.67
N LEU A 325 0.37 -15.09 -7.87
CA LEU A 325 0.27 -15.17 -6.42
C LEU A 325 -0.95 -15.97 -5.98
N LEU A 326 -2.09 -15.79 -6.64
CA LEU A 326 -3.29 -16.59 -6.38
C LEU A 326 -3.05 -18.08 -6.68
N HIS A 327 -2.33 -18.38 -7.77
CA HIS A 327 -1.96 -19.75 -8.10
C HIS A 327 -1.01 -20.37 -7.06
N ILE A 328 0.05 -19.66 -6.66
CA ILE A 328 0.99 -20.07 -5.59
C ILE A 328 0.23 -20.36 -4.30
N HIS A 329 -0.66 -19.47 -3.92
CA HIS A 329 -1.51 -19.62 -2.76
C HIS A 329 -2.39 -20.88 -2.84
N ASN A 330 -3.01 -21.13 -4.00
CA ASN A 330 -3.82 -22.33 -4.22
C ASN A 330 -2.99 -23.62 -4.22
N LEU A 331 -1.77 -23.60 -4.75
CA LEU A 331 -0.81 -24.70 -4.65
C LEU A 331 -0.50 -25.05 -3.20
N ARG A 332 -0.24 -24.05 -2.35
CA ARG A 332 0.07 -24.28 -0.94
C ARG A 332 -1.13 -24.80 -0.15
N ARG A 333 -2.34 -24.30 -0.42
CA ARG A 333 -3.57 -24.81 0.22
C ARG A 333 -3.96 -26.21 -0.23
N SER A 334 -3.78 -26.51 -1.52
CA SER A 334 -4.20 -27.77 -2.13
C SER A 334 -3.27 -28.13 -3.31
N PRO A 335 -2.15 -28.81 -3.04
CA PRO A 335 -1.14 -29.13 -4.07
C PRO A 335 -1.68 -29.96 -5.23
N GLN A 336 -2.72 -30.76 -5.00
CA GLN A 336 -3.27 -31.68 -5.99
C GLN A 336 -4.16 -30.98 -7.03
N SER A 337 -4.94 -29.97 -6.61
CA SER A 337 -5.88 -29.27 -7.50
C SER A 337 -5.21 -28.19 -8.36
N ALA A 338 -4.12 -27.60 -7.87
CA ALA A 338 -3.50 -26.46 -8.53
C ALA A 338 -2.50 -26.83 -9.64
N ARG A 339 -2.03 -28.08 -9.73
CA ARG A 339 -1.11 -28.53 -10.80
C ARG A 339 -1.66 -28.36 -12.22
N GLN A 340 -2.99 -28.33 -12.41
CA GLN A 340 -3.62 -28.21 -13.73
C GLN A 340 -3.63 -26.78 -14.30
N GLY A 341 -3.25 -25.77 -13.51
CA GLY A 341 -3.27 -24.36 -13.94
C GLY A 341 -1.89 -23.74 -14.19
N PHE A 342 -0.80 -24.50 -14.00
CA PHE A 342 0.54 -23.94 -14.02
C PHE A 342 0.95 -23.47 -15.42
N ASP A 343 0.75 -24.28 -16.46
CA ASP A 343 1.22 -23.98 -17.81
C ASP A 343 0.61 -22.66 -18.33
N ALA A 344 -0.66 -22.41 -18.01
CA ALA A 344 -1.34 -21.17 -18.37
C ALA A 344 -0.75 -19.94 -17.66
N VAL A 345 -0.51 -20.03 -16.35
CA VAL A 345 0.04 -18.91 -15.55
C VAL A 345 1.52 -18.68 -15.87
N GLY A 346 2.31 -19.75 -15.99
CA GLY A 346 3.72 -19.68 -16.38
C GLY A 346 3.89 -19.08 -17.77
N HIS A 347 3.06 -19.46 -18.74
CA HIS A 347 3.10 -18.87 -20.08
C HIS A 347 2.73 -17.38 -20.07
N GLN A 348 1.71 -16.97 -19.31
CA GLN A 348 1.36 -15.54 -19.16
C GLN A 348 2.50 -14.72 -18.58
N ILE A 349 3.17 -15.23 -17.54
CA ILE A 349 4.34 -14.60 -16.93
C ILE A 349 5.49 -14.47 -17.93
N ILE A 350 5.82 -15.53 -18.65
CA ILE A 350 6.92 -15.53 -19.63
C ILE A 350 6.64 -14.54 -20.75
N THR A 351 5.42 -14.57 -21.31
CA THR A 351 5.02 -13.65 -22.38
C THR A 351 5.11 -12.21 -21.90
N ALA A 352 4.58 -11.91 -20.72
CA ALA A 352 4.67 -10.58 -20.14
C ALA A 352 6.12 -10.12 -19.93
N ILE A 353 6.96 -10.98 -19.34
CA ILE A 353 8.38 -10.67 -19.15
C ILE A 353 9.04 -10.36 -20.48
N ASN A 354 8.77 -11.13 -21.53
CA ASN A 354 9.33 -10.87 -22.85
C ASN A 354 8.83 -9.52 -23.41
N ASP A 355 7.54 -9.22 -23.27
CA ASP A 355 6.97 -7.94 -23.70
C ASP A 355 7.65 -6.76 -22.96
N PHE A 356 7.79 -6.87 -21.63
CA PHE A 356 8.46 -5.88 -20.78
C PHE A 356 9.95 -5.68 -21.11
N VAL A 357 10.69 -6.76 -21.40
CA VAL A 357 12.12 -6.67 -21.77
C VAL A 357 12.32 -5.95 -23.10
N HIS A 358 11.32 -5.96 -23.98
CA HIS A 358 11.39 -5.34 -25.29
C HIS A 358 10.83 -3.91 -25.32
N GLU A 359 10.20 -3.45 -24.23
CA GLU A 359 9.67 -2.09 -24.09
C GLU A 359 10.63 -1.20 -23.28
N PRO A 360 11.32 -0.23 -23.91
CA PRO A 360 12.29 0.64 -23.24
C PRO A 360 11.66 1.64 -22.25
N ALA A 361 10.33 1.69 -22.17
CA ALA A 361 9.58 2.60 -21.31
C ALA A 361 9.01 1.92 -20.06
N ALA A 362 9.15 0.60 -19.93
CA ALA A 362 8.65 -0.09 -18.75
C ALA A 362 9.48 0.25 -17.51
N ASP A 363 8.81 0.74 -16.48
CA ASP A 363 9.43 1.01 -15.19
C ASP A 363 10.07 -0.29 -14.63
N VAL A 364 11.35 -0.20 -14.30
CA VAL A 364 12.19 -1.24 -13.66
C VAL A 364 11.47 -1.85 -12.45
N TYR A 365 10.62 -1.06 -11.80
CA TYR A 365 9.80 -1.47 -10.69
C TYR A 365 8.82 -2.61 -11.02
N TYR A 366 8.04 -2.52 -12.12
CA TYR A 366 7.05 -3.54 -12.49
C TYR A 366 7.72 -4.86 -12.88
N CYS A 367 8.86 -4.74 -13.56
CA CYS A 367 9.73 -5.83 -13.92
C CYS A 367 10.21 -6.62 -12.68
N SER A 368 10.51 -5.93 -11.57
CA SER A 368 10.97 -6.56 -10.33
C SER A 368 9.90 -7.43 -9.65
N ILE A 369 8.64 -7.00 -9.68
CA ILE A 369 7.53 -7.73 -9.08
C ILE A 369 7.23 -8.98 -9.91
N LEU A 370 7.20 -8.85 -11.23
CA LEU A 370 7.01 -9.99 -12.14
C LEU A 370 8.15 -11.00 -11.99
N ALA A 371 9.40 -10.54 -11.91
CA ALA A 371 10.55 -11.40 -11.68
C ALA A 371 10.40 -12.16 -10.36
N SER A 372 10.04 -11.46 -9.28
CA SER A 372 9.85 -12.07 -7.96
C SER A 372 8.72 -13.11 -7.94
N CYS A 373 7.58 -12.83 -8.59
CA CYS A 373 6.48 -13.79 -8.73
C CYS A 373 6.91 -15.04 -9.50
N SER A 374 7.71 -14.86 -10.55
CA SER A 374 8.22 -15.95 -11.38
C SER A 374 9.15 -16.88 -10.62
N LEU A 375 9.99 -16.32 -9.74
CA LEU A 375 10.92 -17.08 -8.90
C LEU A 375 10.21 -17.89 -7.85
N GLU A 376 9.28 -17.27 -7.13
CA GLU A 376 8.52 -18.01 -6.12
C GLU A 376 7.76 -19.16 -6.75
N LEU A 377 7.10 -18.89 -7.89
CA LEU A 377 6.36 -19.91 -8.61
C LEU A 377 7.27 -21.10 -8.94
N ARG A 378 8.51 -20.84 -9.38
CA ARG A 378 9.53 -21.86 -9.63
C ARG A 378 9.95 -22.60 -8.36
N ALA A 379 10.19 -21.89 -7.26
CA ALA A 379 10.59 -22.49 -5.98
C ALA A 379 9.53 -23.47 -5.46
N GLN A 380 8.26 -23.05 -5.48
CA GLN A 380 7.12 -23.86 -5.05
C GLN A 380 6.90 -25.10 -5.93
N ILE A 381 7.17 -24.98 -7.23
CA ILE A 381 7.12 -26.12 -8.15
C ILE A 381 8.24 -27.10 -7.87
N SER A 382 9.45 -26.60 -7.68
CA SER A 382 10.62 -27.43 -7.39
C SER A 382 10.43 -28.21 -6.08
N GLN A 383 9.79 -27.60 -5.08
CA GLN A 383 9.44 -28.26 -3.81
C GLN A 383 8.27 -29.26 -3.93
N SER A 384 7.35 -29.04 -4.88
CA SER A 384 6.18 -29.92 -5.07
C SER A 384 6.43 -31.08 -6.05
N CYS A 385 7.50 -31.04 -6.85
CA CYS A 385 8.00 -32.15 -7.65
C CYS A 385 8.80 -33.15 -6.77
N GLN A 386 8.69 -34.45 -7.06
CA GLN A 386 9.49 -35.43 -6.32
C GLN A 386 10.98 -35.32 -6.69
N PRO A 387 11.91 -35.57 -5.75
CA PRO A 387 13.34 -35.61 -6.05
C PRO A 387 13.63 -36.55 -7.22
N GLY A 388 14.22 -36.04 -8.30
CA GLY A 388 14.55 -36.80 -9.52
C GLY A 388 13.57 -36.64 -10.69
N GLN A 389 12.49 -35.87 -10.54
CA GLN A 389 11.61 -35.54 -11.66
C GLN A 389 12.25 -34.42 -12.52
N ILE A 390 12.49 -34.70 -13.80
CA ILE A 390 13.03 -33.71 -14.75
C ILE A 390 11.98 -32.60 -14.91
N LEU A 391 12.37 -31.36 -14.62
CA LEU A 391 11.52 -30.18 -14.84
C LEU A 391 11.10 -30.09 -16.31
N GLY A 392 9.82 -29.84 -16.54
CA GLY A 392 9.30 -29.64 -17.90
C GLY A 392 9.90 -28.39 -18.56
N PRO A 393 9.88 -28.31 -19.90
CA PRO A 393 10.41 -27.16 -20.65
C PRO A 393 9.83 -25.81 -20.20
N ASP A 394 8.56 -25.75 -19.80
CA ASP A 394 7.92 -24.52 -19.32
C ASP A 394 8.44 -24.06 -17.95
N GLN A 395 8.76 -25.01 -17.05
CA GLN A 395 9.35 -24.73 -15.74
C GLN A 395 10.79 -24.21 -15.90
N TRP A 396 11.52 -24.74 -16.90
CA TRP A 396 12.84 -24.26 -17.28
C TRP A 396 12.79 -22.83 -17.87
N MET A 397 11.78 -22.54 -18.70
CA MET A 397 11.57 -21.20 -19.27
C MET A 397 11.22 -20.15 -18.22
N VAL A 398 10.34 -20.44 -17.26
CA VAL A 398 10.04 -19.50 -16.14
C VAL A 398 11.32 -19.18 -15.36
N GLY A 399 12.15 -20.20 -15.12
CA GLY A 399 13.46 -20.02 -14.50
C GLY A 399 14.44 -19.20 -15.33
N HIS A 400 14.45 -19.36 -16.65
CA HIS A 400 15.30 -18.57 -17.56
C HIS A 400 14.82 -17.11 -17.65
N ALA A 401 13.52 -16.87 -17.74
CA ALA A 401 12.92 -15.54 -17.78
C ALA A 401 13.17 -14.77 -16.47
N SER A 402 13.00 -15.43 -15.32
CA SER A 402 13.32 -14.87 -14.00
C SER A 402 14.79 -14.47 -13.88
N ARG A 403 15.71 -15.34 -14.35
CA ARG A 403 17.16 -15.08 -14.36
C ARG A 403 17.53 -13.92 -15.29
N LYS A 404 16.94 -13.84 -16.47
CA LYS A 404 17.17 -12.76 -17.42
C LYS A 404 16.67 -11.41 -16.86
N MET A 405 15.50 -11.39 -16.23
CA MET A 405 14.96 -10.19 -15.58
C MET A 405 15.81 -9.75 -14.39
N ALA A 406 16.26 -10.72 -13.59
CA ALA A 406 17.16 -10.47 -12.49
C ALA A 406 18.47 -9.82 -12.95
N TRP A 407 19.03 -10.34 -14.04
CA TRP A 407 20.25 -9.82 -14.66
C TRP A 407 20.06 -8.43 -15.29
N ILE A 408 18.95 -8.20 -16.00
CA ILE A 408 18.61 -6.88 -16.56
C ILE A 408 18.47 -5.85 -15.45
N PHE A 409 17.79 -6.22 -14.36
CA PHE A 409 17.61 -5.36 -13.20
C PHE A 409 18.95 -5.03 -12.50
N ILE A 410 19.82 -6.01 -12.28
CA ILE A 410 21.18 -5.80 -11.77
C ILE A 410 21.95 -4.86 -12.73
N LYS A 411 21.92 -5.14 -14.03
CA LYS A 411 22.65 -4.35 -15.04
C LYS A 411 22.17 -2.90 -15.12
N ASP A 412 20.87 -2.66 -15.03
CA ASP A 412 20.29 -1.32 -15.04
C ASP A 412 20.50 -0.60 -13.70
N ALA A 413 20.44 -1.30 -12.57
CA ALA A 413 20.76 -0.75 -11.25
C ALA A 413 22.23 -0.30 -11.17
N PHE A 414 23.16 -1.05 -11.78
CA PHE A 414 24.60 -0.72 -11.85
C PHE A 414 25.00 0.08 -13.10
N SER A 415 24.03 0.55 -13.90
CA SER A 415 24.31 1.41 -15.03
C SER A 415 24.80 2.79 -14.53
N PRO A 416 25.81 3.41 -15.15
CA PRO A 416 26.33 4.72 -14.73
C PRO A 416 25.32 5.87 -14.88
N ARG A 417 24.09 5.58 -15.34
CA ARG A 417 22.98 6.53 -15.48
C ARG A 417 22.02 6.53 -14.29
N THR A 418 22.15 5.56 -13.38
CA THR A 418 21.22 5.33 -12.28
C THR A 418 21.81 5.98 -11.02
N PRO A 419 21.15 6.97 -10.40
CA PRO A 419 21.69 7.64 -9.23
C PRO A 419 21.85 6.63 -8.08
N THR A 420 23.00 6.69 -7.38
CA THR A 420 23.40 5.76 -6.31
C THR A 420 22.40 5.66 -5.15
N GLU A 421 21.53 6.64 -4.97
CA GLU A 421 20.48 6.63 -3.94
C GLU A 421 19.32 5.68 -4.30
N SER A 422 19.08 5.40 -5.58
CA SER A 422 18.09 4.43 -6.05
C SER A 422 18.51 2.97 -5.81
N LEU A 423 19.77 2.70 -5.45
CA LEU A 423 20.24 1.33 -5.17
C LEU A 423 19.79 0.81 -3.80
N LEU A 424 19.64 1.69 -2.81
CA LEU A 424 19.24 1.32 -1.44
C LEU A 424 17.76 0.93 -1.34
N SER A 425 16.89 1.50 -2.19
CA SER A 425 15.48 1.11 -2.28
C SER A 425 15.27 -0.25 -2.96
N LEU A 426 16.28 -0.72 -3.70
CA LEU A 426 16.26 -2.02 -4.39
C LEU A 426 16.86 -3.15 -3.54
N MET A 427 17.37 -2.88 -2.33
CA MET A 427 18.06 -3.86 -1.47
C MET A 427 17.25 -5.14 -1.13
N PRO A 428 15.93 -5.08 -0.85
CA PRO A 428 15.13 -6.29 -0.66
C PRO A 428 15.05 -7.14 -1.93
N SER A 429 15.00 -6.48 -3.10
CA SER A 429 15.05 -7.12 -4.41
C SER A 429 16.45 -7.67 -4.70
N MET A 430 17.51 -6.94 -4.36
CA MET A 430 18.92 -7.35 -4.52
C MET A 430 19.26 -8.62 -3.73
N HIS A 431 18.69 -8.83 -2.55
CA HIS A 431 18.91 -10.08 -1.79
C HIS A 431 18.27 -11.28 -2.51
N SER A 432 17.04 -11.13 -2.99
CA SER A 432 16.38 -12.14 -3.85
C SER A 432 17.16 -12.35 -5.15
N LEU A 433 17.68 -11.29 -5.77
CA LEU A 433 18.49 -11.34 -6.99
C LEU A 433 19.89 -11.95 -6.77
N TYR A 434 20.48 -11.75 -5.60
CA TYR A 434 21.74 -12.36 -5.17
C TYR A 434 21.56 -13.85 -4.90
N LEU A 435 20.45 -14.25 -4.27
CA LEU A 435 20.08 -15.65 -4.11
C LEU A 435 19.85 -16.32 -5.48
N ILE A 436 19.22 -15.62 -6.44
CA ILE A 436 19.13 -16.10 -7.84
C ILE A 436 20.51 -16.26 -8.47
N ALA A 437 21.40 -15.29 -8.28
CA ALA A 437 22.73 -15.29 -8.88
C ALA A 437 23.63 -16.42 -8.32
N ASN A 438 23.47 -16.76 -7.04
CA ASN A 438 24.19 -17.87 -6.42
C ASN A 438 23.63 -19.25 -6.78
N ASP A 439 22.35 -19.35 -7.18
CA ASP A 439 21.76 -20.57 -7.75
C ASP A 439 22.11 -20.76 -9.26
N LEU A 440 22.91 -19.86 -9.84
CA LEU A 440 23.44 -19.94 -11.21
C LEU A 440 24.64 -20.87 -11.28
N ASP A 441 24.42 -22.18 -11.20
CA ASP A 441 25.35 -23.13 -11.82
C ASP A 441 25.29 -22.95 -13.36
N GLY A 442 26.11 -22.05 -13.89
CA GLY A 442 26.65 -22.18 -15.26
C GLY A 442 26.22 -21.18 -16.35
N VAL A 443 25.67 -19.99 -16.05
CA VAL A 443 25.29 -19.01 -17.12
C VAL A 443 25.98 -17.64 -17.03
N THR A 444 26.54 -17.27 -15.88
CA THR A 444 27.39 -16.07 -15.72
C THR A 444 28.76 -16.52 -15.21
N THR A 445 29.85 -16.03 -15.80
CA THR A 445 31.16 -16.36 -15.28
C THR A 445 31.32 -15.71 -13.91
N VAL A 446 31.94 -16.44 -12.96
CA VAL A 446 32.29 -15.94 -11.62
C VAL A 446 33.03 -14.59 -11.70
N GLU A 447 33.73 -14.34 -12.80
CA GLU A 447 34.45 -13.10 -13.12
C GLU A 447 33.52 -11.89 -13.35
N GLU A 448 32.36 -12.05 -13.98
CA GLU A 448 31.39 -10.97 -14.17
C GLU A 448 30.72 -10.57 -12.84
N ILE A 449 30.40 -11.55 -11.99
CA ILE A 449 29.87 -11.30 -10.64
C ILE A 449 30.94 -10.66 -9.75
N ALA A 450 32.20 -11.15 -9.82
CA ALA A 450 33.32 -10.56 -9.10
C ALA A 450 33.65 -9.12 -9.56
N SER A 451 33.36 -8.77 -10.81
CA SER A 451 33.54 -7.39 -11.31
C SER A 451 32.51 -6.39 -10.76
N LEU A 452 31.36 -6.87 -10.27
CA LEU A 452 30.29 -6.05 -9.68
C LEU A 452 30.39 -5.95 -8.15
N MET A 453 31.12 -6.85 -7.50
CA MET A 453 31.38 -6.86 -6.05
C MET A 453 31.97 -5.56 -5.45
N PRO A 454 32.77 -4.74 -6.17
CA PRO A 454 33.23 -3.45 -5.63
C PRO A 454 32.13 -2.39 -5.49
N TYR A 455 30.95 -2.64 -6.07
CA TYR A 455 29.81 -1.72 -6.12
C TYR A 455 28.61 -2.17 -5.24
N ILE A 456 28.70 -3.35 -4.64
CA ILE A 456 27.81 -3.89 -3.59
C ILE A 456 28.45 -3.57 -2.24
#